data_AF-A0A1M5DU82-F1
#
_entry.id   AF-A0A1M5DU82-F1
#
_cell.length_a   1.000
_cell.length_b   1.000
_cell.length_c   1.000
_cell.angle_alpha   90.00
_cell.angle_beta   90.00
_cell.angle_gamma   90.00
#
_symmetry.space_group_name_H-M   'P 1'
#
loop_
_entity.id
_entity.type
_entity.pdbx_description
1 polymer ?
#
loop_
_entity_poly.entity_id
_entity_poly.type
_entity_poly.pdbx_seq_one_letter_code
_entity_poly.pdbx_strand_id
1 'polypeptide(L)'
;MEYEDFTRDFESLGDNCELGFIQRFERNEEGGLLRWSVSPPDALIAGIANDFSDLYLYDNLTPHTDGMVLDQRYGLYFHTAMHSKNKVFVHTECERNEVYTKE
;
A
#
# COMPACT_ATOMS: atom_id res chain seq x y z
N MET A 1 4.96 -28.68 -22.16
CA MET A 1 4.49 -27.30 -22.42
C MET A 1 4.34 -26.68 -21.05
N GLU A 2 5.39 -26.02 -20.56
CA GLU A 2 5.20 -25.01 -19.52
C GLU A 2 4.30 -23.96 -20.16
N TYR A 3 3.12 -23.74 -19.57
CA TYR A 3 2.39 -22.52 -19.87
C TYR A 3 3.28 -21.39 -19.37
N GLU A 4 3.69 -20.48 -20.26
CA GLU A 4 4.28 -19.22 -19.81
C GLU A 4 3.30 -18.59 -18.81
N ASP A 5 3.81 -18.28 -17.63
CA ASP A 5 3.06 -17.65 -16.55
C ASP A 5 2.75 -16.20 -16.95
N PHE A 6 1.69 -16.04 -17.75
CA PHE A 6 1.21 -14.77 -18.30
C PHE A 6 0.99 -13.71 -17.22
N THR A 7 0.82 -14.10 -15.95
CA THR A 7 0.71 -13.14 -14.86
C THR A 7 1.98 -12.32 -14.64
N ARG A 8 3.13 -12.78 -15.14
CA ARG A 8 4.43 -12.08 -15.10
C ARG A 8 4.56 -10.99 -16.14
N ASP A 9 3.69 -10.99 -17.15
CA ASP A 9 3.69 -9.96 -18.20
C ASP A 9 2.98 -8.67 -17.75
N PHE A 10 2.33 -8.68 -16.57
CA PHE A 10 1.58 -7.56 -16.02
C PHE A 10 2.11 -7.19 -14.64
N GLU A 11 2.22 -5.89 -14.39
CA GLU A 11 2.53 -5.32 -13.09
C GLU A 11 1.28 -4.65 -12.52
N SER A 12 0.98 -4.86 -11.24
CA SER A 12 -0.04 -4.07 -10.56
C SER A 12 0.52 -2.69 -10.26
N LEU A 13 -0.11 -1.64 -10.79
CA LEU A 13 0.19 -0.26 -10.42
C LEU A 13 -0.61 0.23 -9.21
N GLY A 14 -1.36 -0.67 -8.53
CA GLY A 14 -2.09 -0.34 -7.31
C GLY A 14 -3.32 0.54 -7.55
N ASP A 15 -4.26 0.17 -8.42
CA ASP A 15 -5.60 0.81 -8.40
C ASP A 15 -6.47 0.19 -7.29
N ASN A 16 -6.35 -1.12 -7.15
CA ASN A 16 -6.98 -1.95 -6.13
C ASN A 16 -6.17 -3.26 -5.96
N CYS A 17 -6.72 -4.21 -5.21
CA CYS A 17 -6.01 -5.43 -4.82
C CYS A 17 -6.27 -6.63 -5.76
N GLU A 18 -7.17 -6.49 -6.73
CA GLU A 18 -7.75 -7.58 -7.52
C GLU A 18 -6.70 -8.30 -8.36
N LEU A 19 -5.86 -7.56 -9.09
CA LEU A 19 -4.76 -8.14 -9.86
C LEU A 19 -3.72 -8.78 -8.93
N GLY A 20 -3.47 -8.17 -7.77
CA GLY A 20 -2.58 -8.71 -6.74
C GLY A 20 -3.04 -10.07 -6.22
N PHE A 21 -4.34 -10.26 -6.01
CA PHE A 21 -4.90 -11.55 -5.62
C PHE A 21 -4.70 -12.62 -6.69
N ILE A 22 -4.88 -12.27 -7.97
CA ILE A 22 -4.66 -13.21 -9.09
C ILE A 22 -3.18 -13.60 -9.19
N GLN A 23 -2.26 -12.63 -9.18
CA GLN A 23 -0.82 -12.91 -9.24
C GLN A 23 -0.38 -13.79 -8.05
N ARG A 24 -0.87 -13.50 -6.83
CA ARG A 24 -0.59 -14.33 -5.65
C ARG A 24 -1.16 -15.74 -5.74
N PHE A 25 -2.37 -15.89 -6.29
CA PHE A 25 -2.98 -17.20 -6.51
C PHE A 25 -2.11 -18.07 -7.43
N GLU A 26 -1.53 -17.47 -8.48
CA GLU A 26 -0.58 -18.11 -9.39
C GLU A 26 0.86 -18.19 -8.85
N ARG A 27 1.10 -17.78 -7.60
CA ARG A 27 2.41 -17.77 -6.92
C ARG A 27 3.43 -16.82 -7.57
N ASN A 28 2.97 -15.85 -8.34
CA ASN A 28 3.77 -14.76 -8.85
C ASN A 28 3.79 -13.61 -7.84
N GLU A 29 4.85 -13.55 -7.03
CA GLU A 29 5.07 -12.47 -6.07
C GLU A 29 6.01 -11.37 -6.60
N GLU A 30 6.72 -11.63 -7.72
CA GLU A 30 7.73 -10.70 -8.27
C GLU A 30 7.08 -9.42 -8.80
N GLY A 31 5.92 -9.52 -9.45
CA GLY A 31 5.17 -8.36 -9.97
C GLY A 31 4.22 -7.72 -8.94
N GLY A 32 4.69 -7.61 -7.70
CA GLY A 32 3.82 -7.34 -6.54
C GLY A 32 4.10 -6.06 -5.77
N LEU A 33 4.97 -5.18 -6.24
CA LEU A 33 5.47 -4.05 -5.44
C LEU A 33 4.34 -3.16 -4.91
N LEU A 34 3.35 -2.86 -5.76
CA LEU A 34 2.24 -1.96 -5.42
C LEU A 34 0.92 -2.68 -5.17
N ARG A 35 0.93 -4.02 -5.10
CA ARG A 35 -0.31 -4.83 -5.13
C ARG A 35 -1.26 -4.63 -3.95
N TRP A 36 -0.74 -4.14 -2.82
CA TRP A 36 -1.51 -3.87 -1.59
C TRP A 36 -1.65 -2.37 -1.31
N SER A 37 -1.43 -1.55 -2.34
CA SER A 37 -1.54 -0.11 -2.29
C SER A 37 -2.59 0.40 -3.27
N VAL A 38 -3.17 1.54 -2.95
CA VAL A 38 -3.79 2.42 -3.94
C VAL A 38 -2.78 3.52 -4.26
N SER A 39 -2.32 3.55 -5.50
CA SER A 39 -1.20 4.32 -6.01
C SER A 39 -1.63 5.10 -7.25
N PRO A 40 -2.29 6.27 -7.07
CA PRO A 40 -2.63 7.14 -8.18
C PRO A 40 -1.39 7.44 -9.03
N PRO A 41 -1.48 7.50 -10.38
CA PRO A 41 -0.31 7.68 -11.23
C PRO A 41 0.58 8.87 -10.86
N ASP A 42 -0.02 10.03 -10.54
CA ASP A 42 0.72 11.24 -10.16
C ASP A 42 1.46 11.07 -8.81
N ALA A 43 0.83 10.38 -7.86
CA ALA A 43 1.44 10.05 -6.56
C ALA A 43 2.63 9.10 -6.73
N LEU A 44 2.47 8.08 -7.57
CA LEU A 44 3.53 7.12 -7.88
C LEU A 44 4.72 7.79 -8.59
N ILE A 45 4.44 8.64 -9.58
CA ILE A 45 5.47 9.42 -10.28
C ILE A 45 6.22 10.32 -9.29
N ALA A 46 5.51 11.01 -8.40
CA ALA A 46 6.11 11.85 -7.38
C ALA A 46 6.98 11.05 -6.41
N GLY A 47 6.53 9.86 -5.99
CA GLY A 47 7.29 8.93 -5.17
C GLY A 47 8.59 8.50 -5.84
N ILE A 48 8.51 7.97 -7.06
CA ILE A 48 9.69 7.53 -7.84
C ILE A 48 10.68 8.68 -8.05
N ALA A 49 10.20 9.87 -8.39
CA ALA A 49 11.06 11.04 -8.63
C ALA A 49 11.79 11.55 -7.37
N ASN A 50 11.34 11.16 -6.18
CA ASN A 50 11.94 11.55 -4.89
C ASN A 50 12.45 10.33 -4.10
N ASP A 51 12.72 9.22 -4.78
CA ASP A 51 13.20 7.95 -4.19
C ASP A 51 12.33 7.44 -3.02
N PHE A 52 11.03 7.77 -3.04
CA PHE A 52 10.08 7.54 -1.95
C PHE A 52 10.58 8.03 -0.58
N SER A 53 11.41 9.06 -0.54
CA SER A 53 11.90 9.69 0.69
C SER A 53 10.73 10.08 1.59
N ASP A 54 10.82 9.74 2.88
CA ASP A 54 9.79 10.03 3.88
C ASP A 54 8.43 9.33 3.67
N LEU A 55 8.33 8.38 2.74
CA LEU A 55 7.18 7.47 2.66
C LEU A 55 7.11 6.66 3.96
N TYR A 56 5.90 6.48 4.49
CA TYR A 56 5.64 5.77 5.75
C TYR A 56 6.13 6.48 7.01
N LEU A 57 6.55 7.74 6.97
CA LEU A 57 6.79 8.44 8.24
C LEU A 57 5.48 8.51 9.04
N TYR A 58 5.54 8.14 10.31
CA TYR A 58 4.38 8.08 11.20
C TYR A 58 3.53 9.36 11.15
N ASP A 59 4.19 10.52 11.16
CA ASP A 59 3.53 11.83 11.14
C ASP A 59 2.82 12.14 9.81
N ASN A 60 3.19 11.45 8.71
CA ASN A 60 2.53 11.57 7.42
C ASN A 60 1.28 10.68 7.32
N LEU A 61 1.05 9.76 8.27
CA LEU A 61 -0.01 8.77 8.18
C LEU A 61 -1.34 9.31 8.72
N THR A 62 -2.35 9.30 7.86
CA THR A 62 -3.71 9.72 8.23
C THR A 62 -4.74 8.65 7.94
N PRO A 63 -5.86 8.60 8.69
CA PRO A 63 -6.92 7.63 8.45
C PRO A 63 -7.53 7.77 7.05
N HIS A 64 -7.70 6.65 6.34
CA HIS A 64 -8.43 6.62 5.07
C HIS A 64 -9.68 5.73 5.10
N THR A 65 -9.54 4.43 5.27
CA THR A 65 -10.68 3.53 5.51
C THR A 65 -10.40 2.72 6.76
N ASP A 66 -11.34 1.88 7.17
CA ASP A 66 -11.26 1.20 8.46
C ASP A 66 -9.98 0.38 8.67
N GLY A 67 -9.31 -0.04 7.59
CA GLY A 67 -8.02 -0.72 7.63
C GLY A 67 -6.98 -0.16 6.66
N MET A 68 -7.09 1.12 6.28
CA MET A 68 -6.10 1.78 5.43
C MET A 68 -5.73 3.16 5.94
N VAL A 69 -4.48 3.53 5.73
CA VAL A 69 -3.98 4.89 5.92
C VAL A 69 -3.65 5.53 4.58
N LEU A 70 -3.61 6.86 4.58
CA LEU A 70 -3.06 7.70 3.54
C LEU A 70 -1.72 8.24 4.04
N ASP A 71 -0.67 8.03 3.25
CA ASP A 71 0.56 8.80 3.36
C ASP A 71 0.36 10.16 2.68
N GLN A 72 0.37 11.22 3.47
CA GLN A 72 0.10 12.58 2.98
C GLN A 72 1.24 13.17 2.14
N ARG A 73 2.46 12.60 2.23
CA ARG A 73 3.63 13.10 1.50
C ARG A 73 3.48 12.81 0.01
N TYR A 74 3.06 11.61 -0.35
CA TYR A 74 2.91 11.21 -1.76
C TYR A 74 1.47 11.05 -2.21
N GLY A 75 0.51 10.85 -1.30
CA GLY A 75 -0.87 10.55 -1.67
C GLY A 75 -1.10 9.07 -1.98
N LEU A 76 -0.30 8.19 -1.37
CA LEU A 76 -0.42 6.74 -1.48
C LEU A 76 -1.28 6.20 -0.33
N TYR A 77 -2.11 5.19 -0.63
CA TYR A 77 -2.92 4.50 0.37
C TYR A 77 -2.49 3.06 0.49
N PHE A 78 -2.54 2.49 1.69
CA PHE A 78 -2.17 1.09 1.91
C PHE A 78 -2.81 0.54 3.17
N HIS A 79 -2.91 -0.78 3.23
CA HIS A 79 -3.42 -1.47 4.40
C HIS A 79 -2.41 -1.47 5.55
N THR A 80 -2.91 -1.34 6.77
CA THR A 80 -2.13 -1.41 8.02
C THR A 80 -3.05 -1.87 9.15
N ALA A 81 -2.46 -2.36 10.25
CA ALA A 81 -3.20 -2.63 11.47
C ALA A 81 -3.62 -1.34 12.23
N MET A 82 -3.24 -0.14 11.76
CA MET A 82 -3.77 1.13 12.29
C MET A 82 -5.23 1.35 11.84
N HIS A 83 -6.16 0.76 12.58
CA HIS A 83 -7.58 0.85 12.27
C HIS A 83 -8.17 2.24 12.52
N SER A 84 -9.15 2.59 11.67
CA SER A 84 -9.90 3.84 11.77
C SER A 84 -11.41 3.62 11.72
N LYS A 85 -12.18 4.63 12.11
CA LYS A 85 -13.63 4.70 11.94
C LYS A 85 -14.02 6.14 11.69
N ASN A 86 -14.83 6.40 10.66
CA ASN A 86 -15.23 7.76 10.26
C ASN A 86 -14.03 8.70 10.07
N LYS A 87 -12.93 8.21 9.47
CA LYS A 87 -11.67 8.97 9.27
C LYS A 87 -10.96 9.39 10.56
N VAL A 88 -11.20 8.69 11.68
CA VAL A 88 -10.52 8.91 12.95
C VAL A 88 -9.90 7.60 13.42
N PHE A 89 -8.64 7.64 13.87
CA PHE A 89 -7.99 6.46 14.44
C PHE A 89 -8.73 5.95 15.67
N VAL A 90 -8.91 4.63 15.76
CA VAL A 90 -9.61 3.99 16.90
C VAL A 90 -8.68 3.89 18.11
N HIS A 91 -7.39 3.68 17.86
CA HIS A 91 -6.36 3.50 18.88
C HIS A 91 -5.68 4.82 19.26
N THR A 92 -5.15 4.87 20.47
CA THR A 92 -4.30 5.98 20.95
C THR A 92 -3.01 6.08 20.16
N GLU A 93 -2.33 7.21 20.26
CA GLU A 93 -1.03 7.41 19.61
C GLU A 93 0.02 6.40 20.07
N CYS A 94 0.05 6.07 21.36
CA CYS A 94 0.97 5.06 21.91
C CYS A 94 0.74 3.69 21.25
N GLU A 95 -0.52 3.23 21.20
CA GLU A 95 -0.88 1.95 20.58
C GLU A 95 -0.58 1.92 19.08
N ARG A 96 -0.81 3.04 18.36
CA ARG A 96 -0.46 3.13 16.93
C ARG A 96 1.04 3.14 16.71
N ASN A 97 1.81 3.79 17.58
CA ASN A 97 3.27 3.76 17.50
C ASN A 97 3.81 2.33 17.72
N GLU A 98 3.18 1.54 18.59
CA GLU A 98 3.53 0.12 18.71
C GLU A 98 3.25 -0.67 17.42
N VAL A 99 2.14 -0.40 16.73
CA VAL A 99 1.86 -0.98 15.40
C VAL A 99 2.92 -0.54 14.40
N TYR A 100 3.19 0.76 14.33
CA TYR A 100 4.16 1.36 13.41
C TYR A 100 5.54 0.73 13.49
N THR A 101 6.05 0.49 14.70
CA THR A 101 7.39 -0.10 14.90
C THR A 101 7.50 -1.60 14.58
N LYS A 102 6.38 -2.28 14.33
CA LYS A 102 6.33 -3.73 14.05
C LYS A 102 6.10 -4.06 12.57
N GLU A 103 5.64 -3.08 11.78
CA GLU A 103 5.45 -3.17 10.33
C GLU A 103 6.70 -2.64 9.60
#